data_AF-A0A7X8T7S3-F1
#
_entry.id   AF-A0A7X8T7S3-F1
#
_cell.length_a   1.000
_cell.length_b   1.000
_cell.length_c   1.000
_cell.angle_alpha   90.00
_cell.angle_beta   90.00
_cell.angle_gamma   90.00
#
_symmetry.space_group_name_H-M   'P 1'
#
loop_
_entity.id
_entity.type
_entity.pdbx_description
1 polymer ?
#
loop_
_entity_poly.entity_id
_entity_poly.type
_entity_poly.pdbx_seq_one_letter_code
_entity_poly.pdbx_strand_id
1 'polypeptide(L)'
;MVSFASVGPRVSSRAAWIEYPYTQADKNGWGAERLAEERKAFWATMRTPTARDITEAEETQGWLSHVPDESERRCLTAWAWCSARKRFFKDWCREEGIHPETGRRRKERAILRILLVIGCKPLQHNEIDINALLPDDPEISDKDVIIAEGATHWRDAEAKPTACDFDMTLERFDWAEAQNARRRQREARRKQAA
;
A
#
# COMPACT_ATOMS: atom_id res chain seq x y z
N MET A 1 -32.56 -0.43 -5.39
CA MET A 1 -33.65 0.54 -5.12
C MET A 1 -33.96 0.49 -3.63
N VAL A 2 -33.58 1.51 -2.88
CA VAL A 2 -33.84 1.60 -1.44
C VAL A 2 -35.26 2.16 -1.29
N SER A 3 -36.18 1.40 -0.70
CA SER A 3 -37.49 1.92 -0.35
C SER A 3 -37.33 2.89 0.82
N PHE A 4 -37.74 4.13 0.64
CA PHE A 4 -37.87 5.07 1.75
C PHE A 4 -39.04 4.60 2.62
N ALA A 5 -38.77 4.37 3.91
CA ALA A 5 -39.81 4.04 4.87
C ALA A 5 -40.88 5.15 4.88
N SER A 6 -42.15 4.80 4.60
CA SER A 6 -43.23 5.76 4.71
C SER A 6 -43.42 6.12 6.18
N VAL A 7 -43.18 7.38 6.54
CA VAL A 7 -43.38 7.87 7.90
C VAL A 7 -44.83 8.31 8.04
N GLY A 8 -45.66 7.46 8.67
CA GLY A 8 -47.07 7.74 8.95
C GLY A 8 -47.85 6.47 9.34
N PRO A 9 -48.99 6.61 10.05
CA PRO A 9 -49.83 5.47 10.39
C PRO A 9 -50.31 4.75 9.12
N ARG A 10 -50.16 3.41 9.07
CA ARG A 10 -50.65 2.60 7.95
C ARG A 10 -52.17 2.68 7.90
N VAL A 11 -52.71 3.36 6.89
CA VAL A 11 -54.15 3.43 6.68
C VAL A 11 -54.64 2.03 6.25
N SER A 12 -55.49 1.43 7.08
CA SER A 12 -56.18 0.17 6.77
C SER A 12 -57.10 0.40 5.57
N SER A 13 -56.80 -0.24 4.43
CA SER A 13 -57.54 -0.11 3.17
C SER A 13 -58.98 -0.69 3.17
N ARG A 14 -59.57 -0.93 4.35
CA ARG A 14 -60.83 -1.68 4.49
C ARG A 14 -62.11 -0.84 4.56
N ALA A 15 -62.04 0.48 4.54
CA ALA A 15 -63.25 1.31 4.41
C ALA A 15 -62.90 2.62 3.70
N ALA A 16 -63.68 2.95 2.66
CA ALA A 16 -63.58 4.19 1.90
C ALA A 16 -64.03 5.38 2.77
N TRP A 17 -63.24 5.71 3.78
CA TRP A 17 -63.34 6.99 4.47
C TRP A 17 -62.71 8.05 3.58
N ILE A 18 -63.36 9.22 3.51
CA ILE A 18 -62.85 10.40 2.80
C ILE A 18 -61.39 10.61 3.20
N GLU A 19 -60.47 10.57 2.22
CA GLU A 19 -59.07 10.83 2.46
C GLU A 19 -58.94 12.27 2.96
N TYR A 20 -58.65 12.44 4.25
CA TYR A 20 -58.40 13.77 4.82
C TYR A 20 -56.99 14.20 4.39
N PRO A 21 -56.82 15.20 3.52
CA PRO A 21 -55.50 15.62 3.07
C PRO A 21 -54.82 16.37 4.22
N TYR A 22 -53.93 15.68 4.93
CA TYR A 22 -53.12 16.30 5.98
C TYR A 22 -52.15 17.31 5.38
N THR A 23 -52.17 18.52 5.94
CA THR A 23 -51.25 19.59 5.53
C THR A 23 -49.81 19.22 5.93
N GLN A 24 -48.81 19.83 5.29
CA GLN A 24 -47.41 19.60 5.65
C GLN A 24 -47.13 19.97 7.13
N ALA A 25 -47.87 20.94 7.66
CA ALA A 25 -47.82 21.33 9.08
C ALA A 25 -48.31 20.21 10.00
N ASP A 26 -49.40 19.51 9.65
CA ASP A 26 -49.90 18.35 10.41
C ASP A 26 -48.88 17.20 10.40
N LYS A 27 -48.30 16.90 9.23
CA LYS A 27 -47.31 15.82 9.08
C LYS A 27 -46.01 16.09 9.85
N ASN A 28 -45.61 17.35 9.98
CA ASN A 28 -44.44 17.74 10.76
C ASN A 28 -44.61 17.50 12.27
N GLY A 29 -45.85 17.42 12.78
CA GLY A 29 -46.14 17.11 14.18
C GLY A 29 -46.15 15.62 14.52
N TRP A 30 -46.30 14.73 13.52
CA TRP A 30 -46.60 13.30 13.72
C TRP A 30 -45.41 12.40 14.06
N GLY A 31 -44.37 13.01 14.61
CA GLY A 31 -43.17 12.29 14.96
C GLY A 31 -41.98 13.19 15.25
N ALA A 32 -42.10 14.52 15.21
CA ALA A 32 -40.98 15.41 15.55
C ALA A 32 -40.49 15.20 16.99
N GLU A 33 -41.39 15.05 17.96
CA GLU A 33 -41.02 14.81 19.36
C GLU A 33 -40.41 13.41 19.55
N ARG A 34 -41.06 12.37 19.01
CA ARG A 34 -40.54 11.00 19.02
C ARG A 34 -39.20 10.87 18.28
N LEU A 35 -39.04 11.51 17.12
CA LEU A 35 -37.77 11.56 16.38
C LEU A 35 -36.73 12.38 17.13
N ALA A 36 -37.11 13.44 17.85
CA ALA A 36 -36.19 14.20 18.68
C ALA A 36 -35.72 13.37 19.88
N GLU A 37 -36.61 12.59 20.50
CA GLU A 37 -36.27 11.63 21.55
C GLU A 37 -35.40 10.49 21.02
N GLU A 38 -35.73 9.90 19.87
CA GLU A 38 -34.94 8.86 19.21
C GLU A 38 -33.56 9.41 18.78
N ARG A 39 -33.47 10.65 18.30
CA ARG A 39 -32.19 11.33 18.01
C ARG A 39 -31.39 11.56 19.28
N LYS A 40 -32.02 12.06 20.36
CA LYS A 40 -31.34 12.26 21.65
C LYS A 40 -30.83 10.93 22.21
N ALA A 41 -31.63 9.86 22.14
CA ALA A 41 -31.23 8.52 22.54
C ALA A 41 -30.09 7.97 21.66
N PHE A 42 -30.16 8.18 20.35
CA PHE A 42 -29.11 7.82 19.41
C PHE A 42 -27.78 8.53 19.75
N TRP A 43 -27.80 9.85 19.95
CA TRP A 43 -26.60 10.60 20.30
C TRP A 43 -26.12 10.31 21.72
N ALA A 44 -27.01 9.95 22.65
CA ALA A 44 -26.63 9.53 24.00
C ALA A 44 -25.93 8.15 24.02
N THR A 45 -26.23 7.27 23.05
CA THR A 45 -25.56 5.97 22.92
C THR A 45 -24.22 6.06 22.20
N MET A 46 -23.98 7.11 21.42
CA MET A 46 -22.73 7.32 20.70
C MET A 46 -21.71 8.05 21.56
N ARG A 47 -20.45 7.57 21.57
CA ARG A 47 -19.33 8.35 22.11
C ARG A 47 -19.10 9.56 21.21
N THR A 48 -19.28 10.77 21.76
CA THR A 48 -18.88 12.00 21.06
C THR A 48 -17.35 12.01 20.93
N PRO A 49 -16.79 12.09 19.70
CA PRO A 49 -15.35 12.21 19.52
C PRO A 49 -14.86 13.54 20.10
N THR A 50 -13.71 13.50 20.74
CA THR A 50 -13.02 14.70 21.21
C THR A 50 -12.42 15.46 20.04
N ALA A 51 -12.16 16.76 20.19
CA ALA A 51 -11.49 17.54 19.15
C ALA A 51 -10.15 16.92 18.73
N ARG A 52 -9.43 16.30 19.69
CA ARG A 52 -8.20 15.56 19.43
C ARG A 52 -8.41 14.32 18.57
N ASP A 53 -9.48 13.55 18.82
CA ASP A 53 -9.79 12.38 18.00
C ASP A 53 -10.04 12.79 16.53
N ILE A 54 -10.64 13.97 16.31
CA ILE A 54 -10.89 14.51 14.97
C ILE A 54 -9.57 14.93 14.30
N THR A 55 -8.71 15.67 15.00
CA THR A 55 -7.41 16.09 14.45
C THR A 55 -6.53 14.89 14.12
N GLU A 56 -6.48 13.87 14.99
CA GLU A 56 -5.73 12.63 14.72
C GLU A 56 -6.32 11.87 13.52
N ALA A 57 -7.64 11.88 13.34
CA ALA A 57 -8.30 11.27 12.18
C ALA A 57 -7.96 12.01 10.86
N GLU A 58 -7.93 13.34 10.89
CA GLU A 58 -7.56 14.15 9.72
C GLU A 58 -6.08 13.97 9.33
N GLU A 59 -5.17 13.93 10.32
CA GLU A 59 -3.75 13.66 10.10
C GLU A 59 -3.52 12.27 9.49
N THR A 60 -4.16 11.24 10.04
CA THR A 60 -4.04 9.86 9.53
C THR A 60 -4.63 9.71 8.13
N GLN A 61 -5.71 10.44 7.82
CA GLN A 61 -6.25 10.51 6.46
C GLN A 61 -5.27 11.21 5.50
N GLY A 62 -4.58 12.25 5.98
CA GLY A 62 -3.48 12.91 5.27
C GLY A 62 -2.36 11.93 4.90
N TRP A 63 -1.97 11.03 5.82
CA TRP A 63 -0.92 10.04 5.56
C TRP A 63 -1.29 9.05 4.44
N LEU A 64 -2.56 8.69 4.30
CA LEU A 64 -3.02 7.80 3.23
C LEU A 64 -2.85 8.40 1.82
N SER A 65 -2.77 9.74 1.71
CA SER A 65 -2.51 10.42 0.43
C SER A 65 -1.11 10.14 -0.12
N HIS A 66 -0.15 9.77 0.74
CA HIS A 66 1.22 9.45 0.36
C HIS A 66 1.38 8.07 -0.29
N VAL A 67 0.35 7.22 -0.22
CA VAL A 67 0.34 5.90 -0.87
C VAL A 67 -0.31 6.06 -2.24
N PRO A 68 0.43 5.96 -3.36
CA PRO A 68 -0.14 6.14 -4.70
C PRO A 68 -1.04 4.97 -5.12
N ASP A 69 -0.72 3.76 -4.68
CA ASP A 69 -1.44 2.55 -5.05
C ASP A 69 -2.73 2.36 -4.23
N GLU A 70 -3.88 2.42 -4.92
CA GLU A 70 -5.19 2.26 -4.27
C GLU A 70 -5.37 0.88 -3.63
N SER A 71 -4.79 -0.16 -4.24
CA SER A 71 -4.86 -1.52 -3.69
C SER A 71 -4.11 -1.66 -2.35
N GLU A 72 -3.02 -0.92 -2.17
CA GLU A 72 -2.24 -0.89 -0.93
C GLU A 72 -2.94 -0.05 0.13
N ARG A 73 -3.50 1.10 -0.28
CA ARG A 73 -4.33 1.96 0.58
C ARG A 73 -5.53 1.18 1.12
N ARG A 74 -6.21 0.40 0.28
CA ARG A 74 -7.33 -0.47 0.68
C ARG A 74 -6.89 -1.55 1.67
N CYS A 75 -5.76 -2.21 1.44
CA CYS A 75 -5.23 -3.21 2.38
C CYS A 75 -4.85 -2.59 3.74
N LEU A 76 -4.25 -1.40 3.76
CA LEU A 76 -3.86 -0.71 4.99
C LEU A 76 -5.09 -0.28 5.81
N THR A 77 -6.07 0.35 5.15
CA THR A 77 -7.33 0.79 5.78
C THR A 77 -8.14 -0.40 6.31
N ALA A 78 -8.22 -1.49 5.56
CA ALA A 78 -8.85 -2.71 6.01
C ALA A 78 -8.13 -3.33 7.22
N TRP A 79 -6.79 -3.34 7.22
CA TRP A 79 -6.01 -3.81 8.37
C TRP A 79 -6.24 -2.96 9.62
N ALA A 80 -6.28 -1.63 9.49
CA ALA A 80 -6.58 -0.73 10.60
C ALA A 80 -8.00 -0.97 11.16
N TRP A 81 -8.97 -1.17 10.27
CA TRP A 81 -10.36 -1.48 10.63
C TRP A 81 -10.50 -2.84 11.32
N CYS A 82 -9.81 -3.87 10.82
CA CYS A 82 -9.74 -5.18 11.47
C CYS A 82 -9.13 -5.08 12.88
N SER A 83 -8.06 -4.30 13.03
CA SER A 83 -7.40 -4.06 14.32
C SER A 83 -8.35 -3.36 15.31
N ALA A 84 -9.09 -2.34 14.86
CA ALA A 84 -10.07 -1.64 15.68
C ALA A 84 -11.25 -2.54 16.13
N ARG A 85 -11.68 -3.48 15.27
CA ARG A 85 -12.82 -4.38 15.51
C ARG A 85 -12.44 -5.74 16.09
N LYS A 86 -11.15 -5.96 16.43
CA LYS A 86 -10.62 -7.26 16.89
C LYS A 86 -10.95 -8.41 15.92
N ARG A 87 -10.95 -8.14 14.62
CA ARG A 87 -11.11 -9.14 13.56
C ARG A 87 -9.75 -9.52 12.96
N PHE A 88 -9.63 -10.72 12.43
CA PHE A 88 -8.40 -11.14 11.75
C PHE A 88 -8.35 -10.59 10.32
N PHE A 89 -7.24 -9.93 9.98
CA PHE A 89 -7.01 -9.40 8.64
C PHE A 89 -6.97 -10.49 7.56
N LYS A 90 -6.56 -11.71 7.91
CA LYS A 90 -6.56 -12.88 7.03
C LYS A 90 -7.96 -13.22 6.51
N ASP A 91 -8.99 -13.09 7.36
CA ASP A 91 -10.37 -13.41 7.00
C ASP A 91 -10.89 -12.38 5.99
N TRP A 92 -10.61 -11.10 6.21
CA TRP A 92 -10.92 -10.04 5.24
C TRP A 92 -10.20 -10.26 3.90
N CYS A 93 -8.92 -10.66 3.92
CA CYS A 93 -8.20 -10.99 2.68
C CYS A 93 -8.90 -12.12 1.92
N ARG A 94 -9.40 -13.14 2.63
CA ARG A 94 -10.12 -14.27 2.03
C ARG A 94 -11.46 -13.85 1.42
N GLU A 95 -12.20 -12.97 2.09
CA GLU A 95 -13.46 -12.39 1.58
C GLU A 95 -13.24 -11.58 0.30
N GLU A 96 -12.13 -10.85 0.21
CA GLU A 96 -11.74 -10.04 -0.96
C GLU A 96 -11.05 -10.84 -2.07
N GLY A 97 -10.80 -12.14 -1.87
CA GLY A 97 -10.07 -12.98 -2.84
C GLY A 97 -8.58 -12.67 -2.94
N ILE A 98 -7.99 -12.03 -1.94
CA ILE A 98 -6.56 -11.69 -1.86
C ILE A 98 -5.85 -12.77 -1.04
N HIS A 99 -4.72 -13.28 -1.53
CA HIS A 99 -3.90 -14.18 -0.73
C HIS A 99 -3.40 -13.47 0.54
N PRO A 100 -3.48 -14.06 1.75
CA PRO A 100 -3.15 -13.38 3.00
C PRO A 100 -1.74 -12.77 3.03
N GLU A 101 -0.78 -13.48 2.44
CA GLU A 101 0.62 -13.02 2.31
C GLU A 101 0.71 -11.76 1.43
N THR A 102 -0.04 -11.73 0.32
CA THR A 102 -0.09 -10.57 -0.59
C THR A 102 -0.71 -9.37 0.11
N GLY A 103 -1.81 -9.58 0.85
CA GLY A 103 -2.44 -8.52 1.65
C GLY A 103 -1.48 -7.98 2.72
N ARG A 104 -0.74 -8.88 3.40
CA ARG A 104 0.28 -8.51 4.39
C ARG A 104 1.39 -7.66 3.78
N ARG A 105 1.91 -8.04 2.62
CA ARG A 105 2.95 -7.29 1.92
C ARG A 105 2.46 -5.91 1.47
N ARG A 106 1.25 -5.83 0.92
CA ARG A 106 0.64 -4.55 0.50
C ARG A 106 0.49 -3.57 1.66
N LYS A 107 0.03 -4.02 2.83
CA LYS A 107 -0.04 -3.14 4.01
C LYS A 107 1.34 -2.72 4.51
N GLU A 108 2.33 -3.62 4.49
CA GLU A 108 3.69 -3.34 4.97
C GLU A 108 4.39 -2.33 4.05
N ARG A 109 4.21 -2.42 2.74
CA ARG A 109 4.66 -1.41 1.77
C ARG A 109 4.01 -0.05 2.01
N ALA A 110 2.69 -0.01 2.19
CA ALA A 110 2.00 1.23 2.50
C ALA A 110 2.53 1.90 3.78
N ILE A 111 2.77 1.12 4.84
CA ILE A 111 3.36 1.61 6.09
C ILE A 111 4.77 2.16 5.85
N LEU A 112 5.63 1.41 5.15
CA LEU A 112 6.99 1.84 4.86
C LEU A 112 7.01 3.14 4.04
N ARG A 113 6.16 3.28 3.02
CA ARG A 113 6.05 4.52 2.23
C ARG A 113 5.68 5.71 3.10
N ILE A 114 4.69 5.55 3.98
CA ILE A 114 4.29 6.61 4.93
C ILE A 114 5.45 6.95 5.87
N LEU A 115 6.13 5.94 6.41
CA LEU A 115 7.28 6.15 7.30
C LEU A 115 8.44 6.85 6.59
N LEU A 116 8.70 6.54 5.32
CA LEU A 116 9.71 7.21 4.51
C LEU A 116 9.36 8.68 4.30
N VAL A 117 8.10 9.00 3.99
CA VAL A 117 7.66 10.40 3.81
C VAL A 117 7.75 11.20 5.11
N ILE A 118 7.41 10.59 6.26
CA ILE A 118 7.47 11.27 7.57
C ILE A 118 8.92 11.37 8.07
N GLY A 119 9.73 10.33 7.85
CA GLY A 119 11.08 10.21 8.40
C GLY A 119 12.19 10.85 7.55
N CYS A 120 12.03 10.94 6.23
CA CYS A 120 13.06 11.46 5.35
C CYS A 120 12.93 12.98 5.15
N LYS A 121 14.06 13.69 5.22
CA LYS A 121 14.17 15.05 4.67
C LYS A 121 13.88 14.99 3.16
N PRO A 122 13.20 15.99 2.56
CA PRO A 122 12.64 15.94 1.20
C PRO A 122 13.66 15.88 0.03
N LEU A 123 14.92 15.54 0.27
CA LEU A 123 16.05 15.63 -0.67
C LEU A 123 16.64 14.26 -1.07
N GLN A 124 16.13 13.14 -0.59
CA GLN A 124 16.65 11.82 -0.92
C GLN A 124 15.65 11.03 -1.77
N HIS A 125 16.17 10.34 -2.78
CA HIS A 125 15.45 9.63 -3.84
C HIS A 125 14.43 8.61 -3.28
N ASN A 126 13.19 9.05 -3.06
CA ASN A 126 12.08 8.24 -2.55
C ASN A 126 11.45 7.32 -3.61
N GLU A 127 11.96 7.36 -4.84
CA GLU A 127 11.47 6.58 -5.99
C GLU A 127 12.11 5.19 -6.08
N ILE A 128 12.96 4.81 -5.13
CA ILE A 128 13.33 3.40 -4.92
C ILE A 128 12.11 2.72 -4.28
N ASP A 129 11.04 2.66 -5.08
CA ASP A 129 9.85 1.92 -4.78
C ASP A 129 10.32 0.50 -4.55
N ILE A 130 10.10 0.00 -3.33
CA ILE A 130 10.58 -1.27 -2.82
C ILE A 130 10.20 -2.31 -3.86
N ASN A 131 11.19 -2.67 -4.70
CA ASN A 131 11.06 -3.48 -5.89
C ASN A 131 10.05 -4.59 -5.61
N ALA A 132 9.14 -4.85 -6.54
CA ALA A 132 8.17 -5.92 -6.48
C ALA A 132 8.82 -7.25 -6.04
N LEU A 133 8.91 -7.52 -4.73
CA LEU A 133 9.58 -8.71 -4.19
C LEU A 133 8.77 -9.96 -4.59
N LEU A 134 9.36 -11.00 -5.20
CA LEU A 134 10.61 -11.72 -4.84
C LEU A 134 11.39 -12.27 -6.09
N PRO A 135 12.70 -12.60 -5.98
CA PRO A 135 13.19 -13.79 -5.28
C PRO A 135 14.20 -13.49 -4.16
N ASP A 136 14.43 -14.50 -3.33
CA ASP A 136 15.39 -14.54 -2.23
C ASP A 136 16.70 -13.87 -2.62
N ASP A 137 17.26 -13.10 -1.68
CA ASP A 137 18.58 -12.50 -1.85
C ASP A 137 19.54 -13.58 -2.38
N PRO A 138 20.28 -13.34 -3.48
CA PRO A 138 21.37 -14.22 -3.82
C PRO A 138 22.32 -14.23 -2.61
N GLU A 139 22.50 -15.39 -1.99
CA GLU A 139 23.49 -15.57 -0.94
C GLU A 139 24.81 -14.98 -1.46
N ILE A 140 25.27 -13.90 -0.81
CA ILE A 140 26.60 -13.36 -1.03
C ILE A 140 27.55 -14.26 -0.24
N SER A 141 27.71 -15.49 -0.73
CA SER A 141 28.86 -16.33 -0.44
C SER A 141 29.89 -16.13 -1.55
N ASP A 142 31.17 -16.35 -1.24
CA ASP A 142 32.21 -16.35 -2.25
C ASP A 142 31.87 -17.42 -3.29
N LYS A 143 31.64 -17.00 -4.54
CA LYS A 143 31.45 -17.92 -5.65
C LYS A 143 32.82 -18.45 -6.04
N ASP A 144 33.18 -19.59 -5.49
CA ASP A 144 34.45 -20.29 -5.81
C ASP A 144 34.52 -20.80 -7.25
N VAL A 145 33.40 -20.72 -8.00
CA VAL A 145 33.30 -21.22 -9.38
C VAL A 145 32.77 -20.11 -10.30
N ILE A 146 33.71 -19.34 -10.86
CA ILE A 146 33.46 -18.47 -12.01
C ILE A 146 33.77 -19.32 -13.24
N ILE A 147 32.75 -19.74 -13.99
CA ILE A 147 32.82 -20.52 -15.25
C ILE A 147 32.83 -22.05 -15.05
N ALA A 148 31.64 -22.65 -14.97
CA ALA A 148 31.12 -23.69 -15.86
C ALA A 148 29.87 -24.34 -15.24
N GLU A 149 28.92 -24.75 -16.08
CA GLU A 149 27.78 -25.63 -15.73
C GLU A 149 26.65 -24.99 -14.88
N GLY A 150 25.90 -24.06 -15.46
CA GLY A 150 24.66 -23.61 -14.81
C GLY A 150 23.95 -22.45 -15.48
N ALA A 151 23.87 -22.41 -16.81
CA ALA A 151 23.05 -21.42 -17.49
C ALA A 151 21.57 -21.68 -17.18
N THR A 152 20.97 -20.85 -16.32
CA THR A 152 19.54 -20.89 -15.91
C THR A 152 18.56 -20.41 -16.97
N HIS A 153 19.04 -20.15 -18.19
CA HIS A 153 18.23 -19.67 -19.31
C HIS A 153 18.61 -20.44 -20.58
N TRP A 154 17.58 -20.88 -21.30
CA TRP A 154 17.76 -21.56 -22.58
C TRP A 154 18.36 -20.58 -23.59
N ARG A 155 19.52 -20.93 -24.17
CA ARG A 155 20.12 -20.25 -25.32
C ARG A 155 20.31 -21.28 -26.43
N ASP A 156 20.02 -20.84 -27.64
CA ASP A 156 20.37 -21.60 -28.84
C ASP A 156 21.90 -21.76 -28.94
N ALA A 157 22.37 -22.91 -29.42
CA ALA A 157 23.80 -23.25 -29.44
C ALA A 157 24.62 -22.27 -30.31
N GLU A 158 23.97 -21.63 -31.28
CA GLU A 158 24.59 -20.64 -32.17
C GLU A 158 24.28 -19.18 -31.80
N ALA A 159 23.57 -18.94 -30.70
CA ALA A 159 23.21 -17.58 -30.28
C ALA A 159 24.43 -16.81 -29.76
N LYS A 160 25.17 -16.16 -30.65
CA LYS A 160 26.15 -15.13 -30.30
C LYS A 160 25.42 -13.95 -29.65
N PRO A 161 25.83 -13.50 -28.44
CA PRO A 161 25.25 -12.31 -27.85
C PRO A 161 25.63 -11.11 -28.71
N THR A 162 24.68 -10.57 -29.46
CA THR A 162 24.82 -9.35 -30.29
C THR A 162 25.10 -8.09 -29.48
N ALA A 163 25.15 -8.18 -28.15
CA ALA A 163 25.53 -7.09 -27.26
C ALA A 163 27.04 -6.75 -27.30
N CYS A 164 27.87 -7.61 -27.92
CA CYS A 164 29.33 -7.43 -27.97
C CYS A 164 29.87 -7.04 -29.36
N ASP A 165 29.03 -6.62 -30.31
CA ASP A 165 29.49 -5.94 -31.53
C ASP A 165 29.71 -4.42 -31.28
N PHE A 166 29.76 -4.01 -30.02
CA PHE A 166 30.15 -2.66 -29.61
C PHE A 166 31.67 -2.55 -29.69
N ASP A 167 32.13 -2.07 -30.85
CA ASP A 167 33.47 -1.55 -31.07
C ASP A 167 34.62 -2.54 -30.77
N MET A 168 35.03 -3.32 -31.79
CA MET A 168 36.25 -4.16 -31.72
C MET A 168 37.52 -3.35 -31.39
N THR A 169 37.45 -2.02 -31.39
CA THR A 169 38.52 -1.13 -30.92
C THR A 169 38.66 -1.11 -29.39
N LEU A 170 37.60 -1.44 -28.63
CA LEU A 170 37.57 -1.51 -27.17
C LEU A 170 38.06 -2.86 -26.61
N GLU A 171 38.30 -3.86 -27.46
CA GLU A 171 38.90 -5.15 -27.06
C GLU A 171 40.35 -5.01 -26.57
N ARG A 172 40.99 -3.88 -26.89
CA ARG A 172 42.34 -3.58 -26.42
C ARG A 172 42.26 -3.11 -24.97
N PHE A 173 42.42 -4.06 -24.05
CA PHE A 173 42.51 -3.86 -22.60
C PHE A 173 43.80 -3.10 -22.16
N ASP A 174 44.30 -2.18 -22.98
CA ASP A 174 45.52 -1.40 -22.77
C ASP A 174 45.45 -0.60 -21.45
N TRP A 175 44.24 -0.17 -21.06
CA TRP A 175 43.98 0.47 -19.76
C TRP A 175 44.23 -0.47 -18.57
N ALA A 176 43.84 -1.73 -18.67
CA ALA A 176 44.02 -2.72 -17.60
C ALA A 176 45.51 -3.02 -17.39
N GLU A 177 46.28 -3.10 -18.47
CA GLU A 177 47.74 -3.23 -18.43
C GLU A 177 48.40 -2.01 -17.80
N ALA A 178 48.00 -0.80 -18.20
CA ALA A 178 48.49 0.45 -17.63
C ALA A 178 48.20 0.57 -16.12
N GLN A 179 47.02 0.10 -15.68
CA GLN A 179 46.62 0.12 -14.28
C GLN A 179 47.41 -0.90 -13.44
N ASN A 180 47.66 -2.10 -13.99
CA ASN A 180 48.51 -3.11 -13.35
C ASN A 180 49.97 -2.65 -13.25
N ALA A 181 50.50 -1.95 -14.25
CA ALA A 181 51.83 -1.36 -14.18
C ALA A 181 51.93 -0.32 -13.05
N ARG A 182 50.92 0.56 -12.89
CA ARG A 182 50.83 1.49 -11.75
C ARG A 182 50.73 0.78 -10.41
N ARG A 183 50.06 -0.37 -10.33
CA ARG A 183 49.98 -1.19 -9.11
C ARG A 183 51.35 -1.77 -8.72
N ARG A 184 52.08 -2.34 -9.69
CA ARG A 184 53.45 -2.84 -9.50
C ARG A 184 54.41 -1.74 -9.03
N GLN A 185 54.32 -0.53 -9.59
CA GLN A 185 55.13 0.61 -9.16
C GLN A 185 54.83 1.02 -7.71
N ARG A 186 53.56 1.02 -7.29
CA ARG A 186 53.17 1.32 -5.91
C ARG A 186 53.67 0.26 -4.92
N GLU A 187 53.58 -1.01 -5.28
CA GLU A 187 54.10 -2.11 -4.46
C GLU A 187 55.62 -2.10 -4.35
N ALA A 188 56.33 -1.81 -5.45
CA ALA A 188 57.78 -1.63 -5.43
C ALA A 188 58.19 -0.47 -4.51
N ARG A 189 57.49 0.67 -4.56
CA ARG A 189 57.71 1.79 -3.64
C ARG A 189 57.43 1.40 -2.18
N ARG A 190 56.38 0.63 -1.90
CA ARG A 190 56.08 0.12 -0.55
C ARG A 190 57.16 -0.84 -0.03
N LYS A 191 57.70 -1.71 -0.89
CA LYS A 191 58.79 -2.64 -0.53
C LYS A 191 60.15 -1.96 -0.33
N GLN A 192 60.40 -0.83 -0.98
CA GLN A 192 61.63 -0.04 -0.78
C GLN A 192 61.56 0.86 0.46
N ALA A 193 60.36 1.18 0.94
CA ALA A 193 60.13 2.01 2.12
C ALA A 193 59.99 1.21 3.43
N ALA A 194 60.00 -0.12 3.34
CA ALA A 194 60.01 -1.07 4.46
C ALA A 194 61.40 -1.70 4.58
#